data_AF-A0AAX4JA86-F1
#
_entry.id   AF-A0AAX4JA86-F1
#
_cell.length_a   1.000
_cell.length_b   1.000
_cell.length_c   1.000
_cell.angle_alpha   90.00
_cell.angle_beta   90.00
_cell.angle_gamma   90.00
#
_symmetry.space_group_name_H-M   'P 1'
#
loop_
_entity.id
_entity.type
_entity.pdbx_description
1 polymer ?
#
loop_
_entity_poly.entity_id
_entity_poly.type
_entity_poly.pdbx_seq_one_letter_code
_entity_poly.pdbx_strand_id
1 'polypeptide(L)'
;MTFKDIQEIVNKCRNLGCTQRSVQYCTNLYKIYKKEGTGDRDTIINTCIVLGCKISNYIINNKDLLVNNSNIELEICKIMDFDFEMVDIYKNINLYVEKYKLTRLMTQYLWVFLNDTVYLETYQEDEELLIKACVKLVCMVLKIEREVETDEEIERKMSEILSIYEKK
;
A
#
# COMPACT_ATOMS: atom_id res chain seq x y z
N MET A 1 -11.99 7.55 -6.26
CA MET A 1 -11.58 6.16 -5.98
C MET A 1 -12.32 5.70 -4.74
N THR A 2 -12.83 4.47 -4.67
CA THR A 2 -13.58 4.02 -3.48
C THR A 2 -12.77 3.05 -2.63
N PHE A 3 -12.96 3.10 -1.31
CA PHE A 3 -12.41 2.13 -0.36
C PHE A 3 -12.73 0.68 -0.77
N LYS A 4 -13.93 0.46 -1.33
CA LYS A 4 -14.39 -0.85 -1.82
C LYS A 4 -13.54 -1.39 -2.97
N ASP A 5 -13.02 -0.54 -3.84
CA ASP A 5 -12.16 -0.95 -4.96
C ASP A 5 -10.81 -1.46 -4.46
N ILE A 6 -10.21 -0.74 -3.51
CA ILE A 6 -8.97 -1.15 -2.86
C ILE A 6 -9.17 -2.45 -2.08
N GLN A 7 -10.28 -2.56 -1.34
CA GLN A 7 -10.63 -3.78 -0.61
C GLN A 7 -10.78 -4.98 -1.54
N GLU A 8 -11.36 -4.80 -2.73
CA GLU A 8 -11.45 -5.86 -3.72
C GLU A 8 -10.08 -6.30 -4.23
N ILE A 9 -9.18 -5.36 -4.54
CA ILE A 9 -7.80 -5.67 -4.94
C ILE A 9 -7.11 -6.49 -3.85
N VAL A 10 -7.18 -6.03 -2.59
CA VAL A 10 -6.58 -6.72 -1.44
C VAL A 10 -7.13 -8.14 -1.31
N ASN A 11 -8.44 -8.33 -1.42
CA ASN A 11 -9.09 -9.64 -1.33
C ASN A 11 -8.69 -10.56 -2.48
N LYS A 12 -8.67 -10.07 -3.72
CA LYS A 12 -8.22 -10.83 -4.89
C LYS A 12 -6.75 -11.25 -4.72
N CYS A 13 -5.87 -10.32 -4.40
CA CYS A 13 -4.45 -10.62 -4.15
C CYS A 13 -4.26 -11.63 -3.02
N ARG A 14 -5.02 -11.54 -1.92
CA ARG A 14 -4.98 -12.51 -0.82
C ARG A 14 -5.37 -13.91 -1.28
N ASN A 15 -6.44 -14.03 -2.07
CA ASN A 15 -6.89 -15.32 -2.62
C ASN A 15 -5.86 -15.94 -3.58
N LEU A 16 -5.04 -15.11 -4.23
CA LEU A 16 -3.93 -15.54 -5.08
C LEU A 16 -2.66 -15.87 -4.28
N GLY A 17 -2.62 -15.61 -2.98
CA GLY A 17 -1.42 -15.79 -2.15
C GLY A 17 -0.35 -14.72 -2.34
N CYS A 18 -0.71 -13.54 -2.88
CA CYS A 18 0.23 -12.44 -3.10
C CYS A 18 0.84 -11.98 -1.77
N THR A 19 2.11 -11.58 -1.83
CA THR A 19 2.76 -10.89 -0.70
C THR A 19 2.16 -9.50 -0.50
N GLN A 20 2.25 -8.97 0.72
CA GLN A 20 1.78 -7.62 1.01
C GLN A 20 2.48 -6.55 0.14
N ARG A 21 3.78 -6.74 -0.14
CA ARG A 21 4.50 -5.89 -1.10
C ARG A 21 3.80 -5.89 -2.46
N SER A 22 3.45 -7.06 -3.00
CA SER A 22 2.73 -7.14 -4.27
C SER A 22 1.37 -6.44 -4.22
N VAL A 23 0.63 -6.57 -3.10
CA VAL A 23 -0.63 -5.84 -2.87
C VAL A 23 -0.43 -4.32 -2.96
N GLN A 24 0.65 -3.78 -2.38
CA GLN A 24 0.96 -2.36 -2.49
C GLN A 24 1.21 -1.92 -3.93
N TYR A 25 2.00 -2.68 -4.70
CA TYR A 25 2.19 -2.37 -6.12
C TYR A 25 0.86 -2.37 -6.87
N CYS A 26 0.03 -3.40 -6.68
CA CYS A 26 -1.28 -3.49 -7.34
C CYS A 26 -2.20 -2.31 -7.01
N THR A 27 -2.25 -1.92 -5.73
CA THR A 27 -3.09 -0.80 -5.27
C THR A 27 -2.54 0.55 -5.71
N ASN A 28 -1.23 0.74 -5.73
CA ASN A 28 -0.59 1.96 -6.23
C ASN A 28 -0.83 2.15 -7.74
N LEU A 29 -0.69 1.09 -8.54
CA LEU A 29 -1.05 1.12 -9.96
C LEU A 29 -2.50 1.54 -10.17
N TYR A 30 -3.41 0.97 -9.37
CA TYR A 30 -4.82 1.31 -9.44
C TYR A 30 -5.08 2.78 -9.07
N LYS A 31 -4.44 3.28 -8.02
CA LYS A 31 -4.52 4.69 -7.57
C LYS A 31 -4.02 5.66 -8.64
N ILE A 32 -2.91 5.33 -9.29
CA ILE A 32 -2.34 6.10 -10.40
C ILE A 32 -3.32 6.11 -11.57
N TYR A 33 -3.70 4.93 -12.06
CA TYR A 33 -4.53 4.81 -13.25
C TYR A 33 -5.92 5.40 -13.07
N LYS A 34 -6.55 5.24 -11.89
CA LYS A 34 -7.94 5.68 -11.70
C LYS A 34 -8.15 7.20 -11.79
N LYS A 35 -7.08 7.99 -11.69
CA LYS A 35 -7.14 9.46 -11.83
C LYS A 35 -7.35 9.91 -13.28
N GLU A 36 -6.86 9.13 -14.25
CA GLU A 36 -6.75 9.55 -15.65
C GLU A 36 -7.35 8.53 -16.64
N GLY A 37 -7.41 7.27 -16.23
CA GLY A 37 -7.79 6.14 -17.06
C GLY A 37 -9.30 5.97 -17.22
N THR A 38 -9.66 5.37 -18.34
CA THR A 38 -11.04 4.95 -18.63
C THR A 38 -11.10 3.43 -18.73
N GLY A 39 -12.31 2.87 -18.62
CA GLY A 39 -12.52 1.43 -18.74
C GLY A 39 -13.44 0.87 -17.66
N ASP A 40 -13.81 -0.39 -17.88
CA ASP A 40 -14.58 -1.16 -16.90
C ASP A 40 -13.77 -1.36 -15.61
N ARG A 41 -14.46 -1.23 -14.48
CA ARG A 41 -13.87 -1.27 -13.15
C ARG A 41 -13.11 -2.58 -12.89
N ASP A 42 -13.73 -3.71 -13.20
CA ASP A 42 -13.17 -5.03 -12.89
C ASP A 42 -11.98 -5.34 -13.78
N THR A 43 -12.07 -4.91 -15.04
CA THR A 43 -10.98 -4.98 -16.02
C THR A 43 -9.75 -4.20 -15.54
N ILE A 44 -9.95 -2.97 -15.03
CA ILE A 44 -8.86 -2.14 -14.48
C ILE A 44 -8.24 -2.82 -13.25
N ILE A 45 -9.06 -3.30 -12.31
CA ILE A 45 -8.59 -3.99 -11.10
C ILE A 45 -7.73 -5.20 -11.48
N ASN A 46 -8.24 -6.07 -12.36
CA ASN A 46 -7.53 -7.28 -12.77
C ASN A 46 -6.21 -6.95 -13.48
N THR A 47 -6.20 -5.92 -14.34
CA THR A 47 -5.00 -5.46 -15.03
C THR A 47 -3.94 -4.93 -14.05
N CYS A 48 -4.36 -4.12 -13.06
CA CYS A 48 -3.45 -3.63 -12.02
C CYS A 48 -2.87 -4.77 -11.17
N ILE A 49 -3.65 -5.82 -10.90
CA ILE A 49 -3.16 -7.01 -10.18
C ILE A 49 -2.11 -7.75 -11.01
N VAL A 50 -2.41 -8.03 -12.28
CA VAL A 50 -1.49 -8.73 -13.18
C VAL A 50 -0.18 -7.95 -13.34
N LEU A 51 -0.27 -6.66 -13.66
CA LEU A 51 0.89 -5.80 -13.85
C LEU A 51 1.68 -5.60 -12.55
N GLY A 52 0.99 -5.37 -11.42
CA GLY A 52 1.62 -5.19 -10.11
C GLY A 52 2.41 -6.41 -9.69
N CYS A 53 1.88 -7.62 -9.94
CA CYS A 53 2.60 -8.86 -9.71
C CYS A 53 3.77 -9.07 -10.68
N LYS A 54 3.66 -8.70 -11.97
CA LYS A 54 4.80 -8.73 -12.89
C LYS A 54 5.94 -7.84 -12.39
N ILE A 55 5.64 -6.60 -11.99
CA ILE A 55 6.62 -5.63 -11.49
C ILE A 55 7.25 -6.10 -10.18
N SER A 56 6.46 -6.68 -9.28
CA SER A 56 6.96 -7.20 -8.00
C SER A 56 7.66 -8.57 -8.10
N ASN A 57 7.86 -9.09 -9.32
CA ASN A 57 8.39 -10.44 -9.59
C ASN A 57 7.60 -11.57 -8.92
N TYR A 58 6.28 -11.40 -8.78
CA TYR A 58 5.35 -12.40 -8.28
C TYR A 58 4.62 -13.09 -9.43
N ILE A 59 4.77 -14.41 -9.53
CA ILE A 59 4.14 -15.20 -10.60
C ILE A 59 2.71 -15.58 -10.19
N ILE A 60 1.71 -15.04 -10.90
CA ILE A 60 0.31 -15.48 -10.77
C ILE A 60 0.04 -16.57 -11.81
N ASN A 61 -0.52 -17.70 -11.37
CA ASN A 61 -1.04 -18.74 -12.26
C ASN A 61 -2.58 -18.79 -12.17
N ASN A 62 -3.25 -17.76 -12.71
CA ASN A 62 -4.71 -17.67 -12.71
C ASN A 62 -5.21 -17.24 -14.09
N LYS A 63 -5.78 -18.19 -14.83
CA LYS A 63 -6.25 -17.99 -16.22
C LYS A 63 -7.38 -16.98 -16.33
N ASP A 64 -8.19 -16.82 -15.29
CA ASP A 64 -9.34 -15.92 -15.29
C ASP A 64 -8.93 -14.44 -15.15
N LEU A 65 -7.76 -14.19 -14.54
CA LEU A 65 -7.15 -12.86 -14.47
C LEU A 65 -6.32 -12.52 -15.70
N LEU A 66 -5.90 -13.53 -16.46
CA LEU A 66 -5.06 -13.39 -17.66
C LEU A 66 -5.88 -13.09 -18.94
N VAL A 67 -7.17 -12.76 -18.81
CA VAL A 67 -7.94 -12.22 -19.95
C VAL A 67 -7.24 -10.94 -20.41
N ASN A 68 -6.67 -11.03 -21.61
CA ASN A 68 -5.59 -10.17 -22.08
C ASN A 68 -6.12 -8.76 -22.38
N ASN A 69 -6.00 -7.83 -21.44
CA ASN A 69 -6.36 -6.42 -21.62
C ASN A 69 -5.13 -5.57 -21.91
N SER A 70 -4.36 -5.98 -22.92
CA SER A 70 -3.06 -5.39 -23.28
C SER A 70 -3.12 -3.87 -23.53
N ASN A 71 -4.30 -3.34 -23.88
CA ASN A 71 -4.51 -1.89 -24.03
C ASN A 71 -4.46 -1.15 -22.69
N ILE A 72 -5.19 -1.61 -21.66
CA ILE A 72 -5.17 -0.98 -20.33
C ILE A 72 -3.79 -1.15 -19.69
N GLU A 73 -3.16 -2.32 -19.85
CA GLU A 73 -1.80 -2.54 -19.35
C GLU A 73 -0.82 -1.52 -19.96
N LEU A 74 -0.87 -1.32 -21.28
CA LEU A 74 -0.05 -0.33 -21.96
C LEU A 74 -0.38 1.12 -21.54
N GLU A 75 -1.64 1.45 -21.30
CA GLU A 75 -2.04 2.76 -20.79
C GLU A 75 -1.48 3.03 -19.39
N ILE A 76 -1.56 2.05 -18.48
CA ILE A 76 -0.93 2.16 -17.16
C ILE A 76 0.58 2.40 -17.29
N CYS A 77 1.26 1.61 -18.13
CA CYS A 77 2.69 1.78 -18.37
C CYS A 77 3.03 3.19 -18.89
N LYS A 78 2.21 3.75 -19.79
CA LYS A 78 2.39 5.12 -20.30
C LYS A 78 2.18 6.19 -19.24
N ILE A 79 1.15 6.04 -18.39
CA ILE A 79 0.88 7.00 -17.30
C ILE A 79 2.04 7.00 -16.29
N MET A 80 2.67 5.84 -16.09
CA MET A 80 3.87 5.72 -15.27
C MET A 80 5.16 6.13 -15.97
N ASP A 81 5.10 6.56 -17.23
CA ASP A 81 6.29 6.81 -18.07
C ASP A 81 7.28 5.63 -18.11
N PHE A 82 6.75 4.41 -17.98
CA PHE A 82 7.51 3.17 -17.81
C PHE A 82 8.48 3.15 -16.61
N ASP A 83 8.34 4.09 -15.67
CA ASP A 83 9.05 4.10 -14.40
C ASP A 83 8.25 3.32 -13.34
N PHE A 84 8.67 2.07 -13.13
CA PHE A 84 8.06 1.18 -12.15
C PHE A 84 8.78 1.19 -10.79
N GLU A 85 9.70 2.12 -10.55
CA GLU A 85 10.34 2.31 -9.26
C GLU A 85 9.35 2.88 -8.25
N MET A 86 8.62 1.99 -7.58
CA MET A 86 7.78 2.36 -6.45
C MET A 86 8.57 2.25 -5.13
N VAL A 87 8.28 3.18 -4.21
CA VAL A 87 8.80 3.15 -2.85
C VAL A 87 8.35 1.86 -2.15
N ASP A 88 9.32 1.05 -1.70
CA ASP A 88 9.07 -0.13 -0.87
C ASP A 88 9.16 0.28 0.60
N ILE A 89 8.01 0.63 1.19
CA ILE A 89 7.94 1.10 2.59
C ILE A 89 8.39 0.04 3.62
N TYR A 90 8.60 -1.20 3.19
CA TYR A 90 9.08 -2.28 4.05
C TYR A 90 10.60 -2.39 4.05
N LYS A 91 11.29 -1.81 3.06
CA LYS A 91 12.72 -1.99 2.82
C LYS A 91 13.57 -1.63 4.03
N ASN A 92 13.26 -0.52 4.71
CA ASN A 92 14.07 0.00 5.82
C ASN A 92 13.42 -0.17 7.19
N ILE A 93 12.35 -0.97 7.35
CA ILE A 93 11.65 -1.12 8.64
C ILE A 93 12.61 -1.53 9.76
N ASN A 94 13.58 -2.41 9.49
CA ASN A 94 14.53 -2.86 10.50
C ASN A 94 15.35 -1.70 11.08
N LEU A 95 15.72 -0.71 10.27
CA LEU A 95 16.43 0.49 10.74
C LEU A 95 15.58 1.27 11.76
N TYR A 96 14.28 1.37 11.53
CA TYR A 96 13.36 2.06 12.44
C TYR A 96 13.03 1.24 13.69
N VAL A 97 12.93 -0.09 13.55
CA VAL A 97 12.79 -1.01 14.69
C VAL A 97 13.98 -0.86 15.65
N GLU A 98 15.20 -0.78 15.12
CA GLU A 98 16.41 -0.55 15.91
C GLU A 98 16.46 0.87 16.48
N LYS A 99 16.28 1.90 15.62
CA LYS A 99 16.29 3.33 16.01
C LYS A 99 15.34 3.61 17.16
N TYR A 100 14.12 3.09 17.09
CA TYR A 100 13.09 3.27 18.10
C TYR A 100 13.00 2.09 19.09
N LYS A 101 13.99 1.20 19.15
CA LYS A 101 14.07 0.04 20.05
C LYS A 101 12.71 -0.65 20.24
N LEU A 102 12.04 -0.96 19.13
CA LEU A 102 10.68 -1.52 19.16
C LEU A 102 10.74 -2.97 19.64
N THR A 103 9.86 -3.31 20.58
CA THR A 103 9.69 -4.71 21.01
C THR A 103 9.00 -5.51 19.91
N ARG A 104 9.07 -6.85 19.98
CA ARG A 104 8.35 -7.73 19.04
C ARG A 104 6.87 -7.35 18.91
N LEU A 105 6.20 -7.04 20.03
CA LEU A 105 4.80 -6.63 20.03
C LEU A 105 4.61 -5.31 19.29
N MET A 106 5.44 -4.31 19.57
CA MET A 106 5.40 -3.01 18.88
C MET A 106 5.62 -3.17 17.38
N THR A 107 6.59 -3.99 16.97
CA THR A 107 6.88 -4.28 15.56
C THR A 107 5.69 -4.94 14.86
N GLN A 108 4.94 -5.80 15.54
CA GLN A 108 3.71 -6.39 14.98
C GLN A 108 2.63 -5.33 14.76
N TYR A 109 2.41 -4.41 15.69
CA TYR A 109 1.47 -3.30 15.49
C TYR A 109 1.93 -2.36 14.38
N LEU A 110 3.23 -2.05 14.33
CA LEU A 110 3.81 -1.25 13.25
C LEU A 110 3.53 -1.90 11.89
N TRP A 111 3.74 -3.21 11.79
CA TRP A 111 3.46 -3.97 10.58
C TRP A 111 1.98 -3.92 10.18
N VAL A 112 1.06 -4.01 11.14
CA VAL A 112 -0.39 -3.87 10.88
C VAL A 112 -0.70 -2.49 10.32
N PHE A 113 -0.26 -1.42 10.97
CA PHE A 113 -0.52 -0.06 10.49
C PHE A 113 0.07 0.16 9.10
N LEU A 114 1.31 -0.26 8.85
CA LEU A 114 1.94 -0.14 7.53
C LEU A 114 1.19 -0.93 6.45
N ASN A 115 0.66 -2.10 6.78
CA ASN A 115 -0.16 -2.85 5.83
C ASN A 115 -1.47 -2.16 5.52
N ASP A 116 -2.08 -1.50 6.49
CA ASP A 116 -3.35 -0.80 6.27
C ASP A 116 -3.16 0.48 5.43
N THR A 117 -1.93 1.01 5.32
CA THR A 117 -1.66 2.19 4.47
C THR A 117 -2.00 1.99 2.99
N VAL A 118 -2.20 0.76 2.49
CA VAL A 118 -2.69 0.56 1.12
C VAL A 118 -4.05 1.24 0.89
N TYR A 119 -4.84 1.44 1.95
CA TYR A 119 -6.15 2.10 1.91
C TYR A 119 -6.09 3.64 1.94
N LEU A 120 -4.90 4.23 2.10
CA LEU A 120 -4.72 5.68 1.92
C LEU A 120 -4.97 6.07 0.45
N GLU A 121 -5.44 7.29 0.20
CA GLU A 121 -5.77 7.72 -1.17
C GLU A 121 -4.53 7.97 -2.05
N THR A 122 -3.45 8.37 -1.40
CA THR A 122 -2.13 8.66 -1.95
C THR A 122 -1.32 7.38 -2.16
N TYR A 123 -0.40 7.40 -3.14
CA TYR A 123 0.38 6.23 -3.59
C TYR A 123 1.91 6.43 -3.55
N GLN A 124 2.38 7.67 -3.38
CA GLN A 124 3.77 8.04 -3.18
C GLN A 124 3.85 8.79 -1.87
N GLU A 125 4.06 8.03 -0.80
CA GLU A 125 4.24 8.58 0.54
C GLU A 125 5.73 8.71 0.82
N ASP A 126 6.07 9.75 1.58
CA ASP A 126 7.38 9.82 2.22
C ASP A 126 7.49 8.64 3.22
N GLU A 127 8.41 7.72 2.93
CA GLU A 127 8.63 6.50 3.72
C GLU A 127 8.92 6.83 5.19
N GLU A 128 9.73 7.85 5.45
CA GLU A 128 10.11 8.23 6.82
C GLU A 128 8.90 8.80 7.56
N LEU A 129 8.13 9.68 6.91
CA LEU A 129 6.92 10.26 7.48
C LEU A 129 5.91 9.17 7.87
N LEU A 130 5.65 8.23 6.95
CA LEU A 130 4.68 7.16 7.14
C LEU A 130 5.10 6.24 8.29
N ILE A 131 6.37 5.85 8.35
CA ILE A 131 6.89 4.99 9.42
C ILE A 131 6.86 5.71 10.77
N LYS A 132 7.26 7.00 10.84
CA LYS A 132 7.17 7.79 12.08
C LYS A 132 5.74 7.87 12.59
N ALA A 133 4.78 8.15 11.72
CA ALA A 133 3.36 8.18 12.04
C ALA A 133 2.87 6.83 12.58
N CYS A 134 3.21 5.72 11.90
CA CYS A 134 2.83 4.39 12.40
C CYS A 134 3.47 4.06 13.75
N VAL A 135 4.77 4.36 13.96
CA VAL A 135 5.44 4.14 15.25
C VAL A 135 4.77 4.93 16.37
N LYS A 136 4.35 6.17 16.11
CA LYS A 136 3.58 6.95 17.08
C LYS A 136 2.23 6.34 17.41
N LEU A 137 1.49 5.86 16.41
CA LEU A 137 0.24 5.14 16.63
C LEU A 137 0.45 3.88 17.49
N VAL A 138 1.53 3.13 17.25
CA VAL A 138 1.90 1.99 18.11
C VAL A 138 2.09 2.43 19.56
N CYS A 139 2.85 3.51 19.78
CA CYS A 139 3.09 4.04 21.12
C CYS A 139 1.78 4.46 21.81
N MET A 140 0.85 5.10 21.08
CA MET A 140 -0.47 5.47 21.61
C MET A 140 -1.32 4.27 21.98
N VAL A 141 -1.44 3.28 21.08
CA VAL A 141 -2.25 2.06 21.30
C VAL A 141 -1.76 1.29 22.52
N LEU A 142 -0.43 1.19 22.69
CA LEU A 142 0.18 0.47 23.80
C LEU A 142 0.39 1.32 25.05
N LYS A 143 0.01 2.61 25.02
CA LYS A 143 0.21 3.58 26.11
C LYS A 143 1.67 3.66 26.58
N ILE A 144 2.58 3.68 25.62
CA ILE A 144 4.03 3.78 25.86
C ILE A 144 4.46 5.21 25.56
N GLU A 145 5.09 5.87 26.53
CA GLU A 145 5.77 7.14 26.31
C GLU A 145 7.14 6.87 25.67
N ARG A 146 7.32 7.32 24.42
CA ARG A 146 8.59 7.22 23.70
C ARG A 146 8.84 8.49 22.90
N GLU A 147 10.08 8.97 22.99
CA GLU A 147 10.58 10.06 22.17
C GLU A 147 10.68 9.59 20.72
N VAL A 148 9.66 9.97 19.96
CA VAL A 148 9.66 9.96 18.51
C VAL A 148 9.36 11.41 18.18
N GLU A 149 10.21 12.04 17.38
CA GLU A 149 9.98 13.39 16.90
C GLU A 149 8.58 13.49 16.29
N THR A 150 7.82 14.50 16.72
CA THR A 150 6.48 14.76 16.22
C THR A 150 6.45 16.18 15.69
N ASP A 151 5.92 16.33 14.49
CA ASP A 151 5.52 17.60 13.90
C ASP A 151 4.07 17.50 13.41
N GLU A 152 3.53 18.62 12.94
CA GLU A 152 2.16 18.70 12.42
C GLU A 152 1.92 17.74 11.24
N GLU A 153 2.96 17.42 10.48
CA GLU A 153 2.84 16.55 9.31
C GLU A 153 2.68 15.08 9.73
N ILE A 154 3.43 14.65 10.74
CA ILE A 154 3.29 13.33 11.37
C ILE A 154 1.89 13.18 11.97
N GLU A 155 1.39 14.19 12.70
CA GLU A 155 0.04 14.16 13.28
C GLU A 155 -1.05 14.05 12.22
N ARG A 156 -0.94 14.84 11.14
CA ARG A 156 -1.85 14.75 10.00
C ARG A 156 -1.83 13.35 9.38
N LYS A 157 -0.64 12.77 9.16
CA LYS A 157 -0.51 11.43 8.61
C LYS A 157 -1.09 10.36 9.54
N MET A 158 -0.95 10.52 10.85
CA MET A 158 -1.60 9.65 11.84
C MET A 158 -3.12 9.71 11.72
N SER A 159 -3.71 10.90 11.58
CA SER A 159 -5.15 11.07 11.38
C SER A 159 -5.64 10.40 10.09
N GLU A 160 -4.89 10.53 8.99
CA GLU A 160 -5.22 9.84 7.74
C GLU A 160 -5.23 8.32 7.90
N ILE A 161 -4.22 7.74 8.57
CA ILE A 161 -4.16 6.29 8.86
C ILE A 161 -5.34 5.88 9.75
N LEU A 162 -5.64 6.63 10.81
CA LEU A 162 -6.74 6.32 11.71
C LEU A 162 -8.10 6.35 11.01
N SER A 163 -8.28 7.24 10.02
CA SER A 163 -9.51 7.33 9.23
C SER A 163 -9.85 6.04 8.47
N ILE A 164 -8.87 5.16 8.22
CA ILE A 164 -9.09 3.84 7.60
C ILE A 164 -10.02 2.99 8.47
N TYR A 165 -9.86 3.05 9.80
CA TYR A 165 -10.64 2.23 10.74
C TYR A 165 -12.05 2.77 11.01
N GLU A 166 -12.32 4.01 10.62
CA GLU A 166 -13.63 4.66 10.73
C GLU A 166 -14.52 4.36 9.52
N LYS A 167 -13.92 4.02 8.37
CA LYS A 167 -14.61 3.66 7.13
C LYS A 167 -15.09 2.20 7.21
N LYS A 168 -16.21 1.98 7.90
CA LYS A 168 -16.94 0.69 7.91
C LYS A 168 -17.99 0.61 6.80
#